data_AF-A0A9E1SE24-F1
#
_entry.id   AF-A0A9E1SE24-F1
#
_cell.length_a   1.000
_cell.length_b   1.000
_cell.length_c   1.000
_cell.angle_alpha   90.00
_cell.angle_beta   90.00
_cell.angle_gamma   90.00
#
_symmetry.space_group_name_H-M   'P 1'
#
loop_
_entity.id
_entity.type
_entity.pdbx_description
1 polymer ?
#
loop_
_entity_poly.entity_id
_entity_poly.type
_entity_poly.pdbx_seq_one_letter_code
_entity_poly.pdbx_strand_id
1 'polypeptide(L)'
;MSFRLHPILKKDCIELGQLELCRVLLMNDSQFPWLILVPERENMTEIHQLTTNDQQLLIRESSYIAEKLALQFQADKMNIAALGNMVPQLHIHHVVRYKTDKAWPAPIWGKFDAVAYTDKELEVTLDMLKEFINSREY
;
A
#
# COMPACT_ATOMS: atom_id res chain seq x y z
N MET A 1 0.73 12.31 -21.07
CA MET A 1 1.79 12.99 -20.30
C MET A 1 2.53 11.89 -19.54
N SER A 2 3.44 12.20 -18.61
CA SER A 2 4.05 11.17 -17.74
C SER A 2 3.30 11.11 -16.40
N PHE A 3 3.08 9.90 -15.88
CA PHE A 3 2.50 9.66 -14.55
C PHE A 3 3.06 10.61 -13.47
N ARG A 4 2.17 11.08 -12.58
CA ARG A 4 2.53 11.89 -11.41
C ARG A 4 1.76 11.38 -10.19
N LEU A 5 2.47 11.16 -9.09
CA LEU A 5 1.84 10.79 -7.82
C LEU A 5 1.03 11.97 -7.27
N HIS A 6 -0.19 11.68 -6.80
CA HIS A 6 -1.10 12.67 -6.25
C HIS A 6 -0.47 13.38 -5.02
N PRO A 7 -0.63 14.72 -4.87
CA PRO A 7 0.04 15.47 -3.80
C PRO A 7 -0.27 14.97 -2.38
N ILE A 8 -1.49 14.51 -2.13
CA ILE A 8 -1.88 13.93 -0.82
C ILE A 8 -1.13 12.63 -0.56
N LEU A 9 -1.06 11.71 -1.53
CA LEU A 9 -0.30 10.47 -1.38
C LEU A 9 1.19 10.76 -1.17
N LYS A 10 1.74 11.74 -1.90
CA LYS A 10 3.14 12.17 -1.73
C LYS A 10 3.42 12.77 -0.35
N LYS A 11 2.44 13.46 0.25
CA LYS A 11 2.57 14.09 1.57
C LYS A 11 2.43 13.06 2.70
N ASP A 12 1.47 12.18 2.59
CA ASP A 12 1.05 11.31 3.69
C ASP A 12 1.78 9.96 3.69
N CYS A 13 2.55 9.65 2.64
CA CYS A 13 3.27 8.38 2.49
C CYS A 13 4.79 8.60 2.30
N ILE A 14 5.55 7.54 2.62
CA ILE A 14 6.96 7.39 2.24
C ILE A 14 7.04 6.47 1.02
N GLU A 15 7.82 6.86 0.02
CA GLU A 15 8.04 6.04 -1.16
C GLU A 15 9.07 4.95 -0.89
N LEU A 16 8.71 3.69 -1.19
CA LEU A 16 9.61 2.56 -1.02
C LEU A 16 10.30 2.16 -2.34
N GLY A 17 9.60 2.30 -3.46
CA GLY A 17 10.11 1.95 -4.78
C GLY A 17 8.99 1.62 -5.77
N GLN A 18 9.32 0.81 -6.77
CA GLN A 18 8.44 0.49 -7.90
C GLN A 18 8.48 -1.01 -8.22
N LEU A 19 7.30 -1.57 -8.47
CA LEU A 19 7.10 -2.83 -9.18
C LEU A 19 6.94 -2.54 -10.69
N GLU A 20 6.49 -3.52 -11.48
CA GLU A 20 6.35 -3.36 -12.93
C GLU A 20 5.26 -2.35 -13.30
N LEU A 21 4.12 -2.40 -12.60
CA LEU A 21 2.99 -1.50 -12.76
C LEU A 21 2.89 -0.49 -11.63
N CYS A 22 3.05 -0.91 -10.37
CA CYS A 22 2.73 -0.05 -9.23
C CYS A 22 3.96 0.62 -8.60
N ARG A 23 3.81 1.89 -8.28
CA ARG A 23 4.60 2.51 -7.21
C ARG A 23 4.15 1.95 -5.86
N VAL A 24 5.11 1.63 -5.00
CA VAL A 24 4.86 1.10 -3.65
C VAL A 24 5.16 2.18 -2.63
N LEU A 25 4.15 2.49 -1.82
CA LEU A 25 4.21 3.50 -0.78
C LEU A 25 3.97 2.86 0.59
N LEU A 26 4.67 3.32 1.61
CA LEU A 26 4.39 3.07 3.02
C LEU A 26 3.52 4.22 3.54
N MET A 27 2.34 3.93 4.07
CA MET A 27 1.54 4.95 4.77
C MET A 27 2.30 5.41 6.02
N ASN A 28 2.42 6.72 6.25
CA ASN A 28 3.08 7.26 7.45
C ASN A 28 2.17 7.20 8.69
N ASP A 29 1.65 6.00 8.97
CA ASP A 29 0.89 5.67 10.17
C ASP A 29 1.50 4.39 10.78
N SER A 30 2.32 4.55 11.82
CA SER A 30 3.05 3.48 12.49
C SER A 30 2.16 2.52 13.28
N GLN A 31 0.89 2.85 13.39
CA GLN A 31 -0.09 2.06 14.15
C GLN A 31 -0.49 0.77 13.43
N PHE A 32 -0.23 0.68 12.12
CA PHE A 32 -0.52 -0.50 11.30
C PHE A 32 0.56 -0.69 10.23
N PRO A 33 1.08 -1.91 9.98
CA PRO A 33 1.88 -2.18 8.80
C PRO A 33 1.00 -2.04 7.55
N TRP A 34 1.26 -0.98 6.77
CA TRP A 34 0.34 -0.52 5.73
C TRP A 34 1.07 -0.05 4.47
N LEU A 35 0.97 -0.85 3.42
CA LEU A 35 1.44 -0.49 2.08
C LEU A 35 0.30 -0.05 1.17
N ILE A 36 0.63 0.82 0.21
CA ILE A 36 -0.28 1.30 -0.82
C ILE A 36 0.38 1.09 -2.18
N LEU A 37 -0.36 0.44 -3.08
CA LEU A 37 0.02 0.29 -4.48
C LEU A 37 -0.67 1.36 -5.31
N VAL A 38 0.10 2.07 -6.14
CA VAL A 38 -0.42 3.09 -7.06
C VAL A 38 0.00 2.70 -8.48
N PRO A 39 -0.91 2.17 -9.32
CA PRO A 39 -0.60 1.89 -10.72
C PRO A 39 -0.08 3.13 -11.44
N GLU A 40 1.08 3.02 -12.09
CA GLU A 40 1.69 4.13 -12.85
C GLU A 40 1.00 4.31 -14.22
N ARG A 41 -0.29 4.67 -14.16
CA ARG A 41 -1.16 4.98 -15.30
C ARG A 41 -1.86 6.31 -15.04
N GLU A 42 -1.86 7.18 -16.04
CA GLU A 42 -2.49 8.50 -15.91
C GLU A 42 -4.01 8.39 -15.88
N ASN A 43 -4.65 9.29 -15.12
CA ASN A 43 -6.12 9.47 -15.08
C ASN A 43 -6.92 8.22 -14.72
N MET A 44 -6.30 7.25 -14.04
CA MET A 44 -7.00 6.10 -13.47
C MET A 44 -7.54 6.46 -12.10
N THR A 45 -8.84 6.26 -11.92
CA THR A 45 -9.54 6.38 -10.64
C THR A 45 -10.06 5.05 -10.14
N GLU A 46 -10.31 4.10 -11.05
CA GLU A 46 -10.90 2.80 -10.73
C GLU A 46 -10.13 1.65 -11.41
N ILE A 47 -10.13 0.47 -10.79
CA ILE A 47 -9.47 -0.73 -11.34
C ILE A 47 -10.02 -1.08 -12.72
N HIS A 48 -11.34 -0.95 -12.92
CA HIS A 48 -11.98 -1.32 -14.19
C HIS A 48 -11.61 -0.40 -15.38
N GLN A 49 -10.94 0.73 -15.12
CA GLN A 49 -10.45 1.63 -16.16
C GLN A 49 -9.07 1.22 -16.71
N LEU A 50 -8.35 0.39 -15.96
CA LEU A 50 -7.08 -0.19 -16.41
C LEU A 50 -7.33 -1.13 -17.60
N THR A 51 -6.30 -1.30 -18.43
CA THR A 51 -6.33 -2.35 -19.46
C THR A 51 -6.45 -3.74 -18.83
N THR A 52 -6.97 -4.73 -19.55
CA THR A 52 -7.06 -6.10 -19.02
C THR A 52 -5.70 -6.63 -18.55
N ASN A 53 -4.62 -6.31 -19.27
CA ASN A 53 -3.27 -6.70 -18.88
C ASN A 53 -2.85 -6.01 -17.57
N ASP A 54 -3.11 -4.71 -17.43
CA ASP A 54 -2.80 -3.97 -16.20
C ASP A 54 -3.64 -4.44 -15.01
N GLN A 55 -4.91 -4.82 -15.22
CA GLN A 55 -5.74 -5.40 -14.15
C GLN A 55 -5.16 -6.74 -13.67
N GLN A 56 -4.71 -7.59 -14.59
CA GLN A 56 -4.07 -8.86 -14.28
C GLN A 56 -2.71 -8.68 -13.60
N LEU A 57 -1.94 -7.67 -14.01
CA LEU A 57 -0.67 -7.35 -13.37
C LEU A 57 -0.89 -6.76 -11.97
N LEU A 58 -1.87 -5.87 -11.81
CA LEU A 58 -2.26 -5.32 -10.51
C LEU A 58 -2.63 -6.42 -9.51
N ILE A 59 -3.42 -7.42 -9.92
CA ILE A 59 -3.80 -8.51 -8.99
C ILE A 59 -2.60 -9.38 -8.60
N ARG A 60 -1.63 -9.59 -9.51
CA ARG A 60 -0.38 -10.31 -9.19
C ARG A 60 0.47 -9.53 -8.20
N GLU A 61 0.73 -8.25 -8.47
CA GLU A 61 1.49 -7.37 -7.57
C GLU A 61 0.82 -7.23 -6.20
N SER A 62 -0.51 -7.06 -6.18
CA SER A 62 -1.30 -6.99 -4.95
C SER A 62 -1.22 -8.27 -4.14
N SER A 63 -1.32 -9.43 -4.79
CA SER A 63 -1.23 -10.74 -4.13
C SER A 63 0.16 -10.98 -3.57
N TYR A 64 1.20 -10.67 -4.34
CA TYR A 64 2.59 -10.78 -3.92
C TYR A 64 2.90 -9.92 -2.69
N ILE A 65 2.50 -8.65 -2.70
CA ILE A 65 2.69 -7.74 -1.55
C ILE A 65 1.90 -8.21 -0.33
N ALA A 66 0.66 -8.66 -0.52
CA ALA A 66 -0.16 -9.16 0.57
C ALA A 66 0.44 -10.41 1.22
N GLU A 67 0.96 -11.34 0.44
CA GLU A 67 1.62 -12.55 0.93
C GLU A 67 2.90 -12.20 1.71
N LYS A 68 3.77 -11.36 1.14
CA LYS A 68 5.01 -10.93 1.81
C LYS A 68 4.73 -10.22 3.13
N LEU A 69 3.76 -9.31 3.15
CA LEU A 69 3.33 -8.65 4.39
C LEU A 69 2.78 -9.65 5.40
N ALA A 70 1.91 -10.57 4.97
CA ALA A 70 1.31 -11.55 5.87
C ALA A 70 2.36 -12.46 6.54
N LEU A 71 3.35 -12.92 5.76
CA LEU A 71 4.44 -13.76 6.26
C LEU A 71 5.39 -12.98 7.19
N GLN A 72 5.85 -11.81 6.75
CA GLN A 72 6.81 -11.01 7.50
C GLN A 72 6.27 -10.54 8.85
N PHE A 73 5.00 -10.12 8.87
CA PHE A 73 4.37 -9.57 10.06
C PHE A 73 3.52 -10.59 10.83
N GLN A 74 3.48 -11.86 10.41
CA GLN A 74 2.65 -12.91 11.01
C GLN A 74 1.19 -12.46 11.19
N ALA A 75 0.61 -11.91 10.13
CA ALA A 75 -0.71 -11.28 10.16
C ALA A 75 -1.81 -12.29 10.55
N ASP A 76 -2.73 -11.90 11.43
CA ASP A 76 -3.98 -12.67 11.61
C ASP A 76 -4.86 -12.55 10.36
N LYS A 77 -4.83 -11.40 9.69
CA LYS A 77 -5.62 -11.12 8.49
C LYS A 77 -5.00 -9.99 7.65
N MET A 78 -5.14 -10.08 6.33
CA MET A 78 -4.92 -8.93 5.43
C MET A 78 -6.24 -8.21 5.13
N ASN A 79 -6.21 -6.88 5.11
CA ASN A 79 -7.26 -6.04 4.51
C ASN A 79 -6.71 -5.41 3.23
N ILE A 80 -7.44 -5.57 2.12
CA ILE A 80 -7.10 -5.02 0.82
C ILE A 80 -8.30 -4.23 0.31
N ALA A 81 -8.09 -2.98 -0.11
CA ALA A 81 -9.19 -2.14 -0.60
C ALA A 81 -8.69 -1.07 -1.58
N ALA A 82 -9.48 -0.84 -2.63
CA ALA A 82 -9.46 0.40 -3.41
C ALA A 82 -10.69 1.21 -2.99
N LEU A 83 -10.48 2.42 -2.45
CA LEU A 83 -11.55 3.30 -1.97
C LEU A 83 -11.60 4.59 -2.78
N GLY A 84 -10.66 5.52 -2.55
CA GLY A 84 -10.48 6.69 -3.43
C GLY A 84 -11.48 7.84 -3.26
N ASN A 85 -12.37 7.83 -2.26
CA ASN A 85 -13.43 8.86 -2.10
C ASN A 85 -12.92 10.32 -2.11
N MET A 86 -11.75 10.59 -1.51
CA MET A 86 -11.16 11.94 -1.41
C MET A 86 -9.92 12.13 -2.29
N VAL A 87 -9.22 11.03 -2.62
CA VAL A 87 -8.03 11.04 -3.46
C VAL A 87 -8.38 10.23 -4.71
N PRO A 88 -8.67 10.90 -5.85
CA PRO A 88 -9.24 10.23 -7.01
C PRO A 88 -8.23 9.34 -7.75
N GLN A 89 -6.92 9.55 -7.58
CA GLN A 89 -5.92 8.69 -8.21
C GLN A 89 -6.04 7.27 -7.66
N LEU A 90 -6.19 6.28 -8.53
CA LEU A 90 -6.31 4.87 -8.16
C LEU A 90 -5.16 4.44 -7.26
N HIS A 91 -5.50 3.92 -6.09
CA HIS A 91 -4.54 3.36 -5.13
C HIS A 91 -5.20 2.22 -4.34
N ILE A 92 -4.41 1.21 -4.01
CA ILE A 92 -4.87 -0.02 -3.38
C ILE A 92 -4.14 -0.19 -2.05
N HIS A 93 -4.88 -0.16 -0.96
CA HIS A 93 -4.38 -0.35 0.40
C HIS A 93 -4.14 -1.82 0.70
N HIS A 94 -3.04 -2.14 1.37
CA HIS A 94 -2.67 -3.46 1.88
C HIS A 94 -2.27 -3.32 3.34
N VAL A 95 -3.14 -3.76 4.24
CA VAL A 95 -3.02 -3.53 5.69
C VAL A 95 -2.93 -4.87 6.42
N VAL A 96 -1.86 -5.03 7.21
CA VAL A 96 -1.73 -6.12 8.17
C VAL A 96 -2.64 -5.86 9.36
N ARG A 97 -3.46 -6.86 9.73
CA ARG A 97 -4.39 -6.79 10.87
C ARG A 97 -4.09 -7.86 11.89
N TYR A 98 -4.34 -7.52 13.16
CA TYR A 98 -4.24 -8.41 14.30
C TYR A 98 -5.53 -8.38 15.10
N LYS A 99 -5.91 -9.49 15.73
CA LYS A 99 -7.05 -9.54 16.66
C LYS A 99 -6.86 -8.61 17.87
N THR A 100 -5.62 -8.23 18.14
CA THR A 100 -5.20 -7.32 19.20
C THR A 100 -4.98 -5.89 18.73
N ASP A 101 -5.09 -5.60 17.42
CA ASP A 101 -4.91 -4.24 16.92
C ASP A 101 -6.05 -3.33 17.40
N LYS A 102 -5.75 -2.04 17.55
CA LYS A 102 -6.67 -1.07 18.16
C LYS A 102 -7.99 -0.88 17.39
N ALA A 103 -8.05 -1.29 16.12
CA ALA A 103 -9.24 -1.13 15.30
C ALA A 103 -10.10 -2.39 15.25
N TRP A 104 -9.54 -3.58 15.56
CA TRP A 104 -10.19 -4.87 15.39
C TRP A 104 -11.54 -4.98 16.12
N PRO A 105 -12.59 -5.59 15.51
CA PRO A 105 -12.65 -6.16 14.16
C PRO A 105 -13.07 -5.14 13.07
N ALA A 106 -13.13 -3.85 13.40
CA ALA A 106 -13.59 -2.82 12.47
C ALA A 106 -12.52 -2.47 11.41
N PRO A 107 -12.91 -1.81 10.31
CA PRO A 107 -11.97 -1.19 9.38
C PRO A 107 -11.10 -0.11 10.06
N ILE A 108 -9.91 0.14 9.51
CA ILE A 108 -8.98 1.13 10.07
C ILE A 108 -9.24 2.57 9.56
N TRP A 109 -9.83 2.70 8.37
CA TRP A 109 -9.91 3.98 7.66
C TRP A 109 -10.76 5.01 8.41
N GLY A 110 -10.16 6.15 8.78
CA GLY A 110 -10.84 7.27 9.44
C GLY A 110 -11.21 7.01 10.90
N LYS A 111 -10.77 5.90 11.51
CA LYS A 111 -11.12 5.56 12.91
C LYS A 111 -10.23 6.28 13.93
N PHE A 112 -9.00 6.61 13.55
CA PHE A 112 -8.02 7.25 14.41
C PHE A 112 -7.14 8.18 13.61
N ASP A 113 -6.57 9.18 14.28
CA ASP A 113 -5.53 10.02 13.70
C ASP A 113 -4.26 9.20 13.44
N ALA A 114 -3.58 9.49 12.32
CA ALA A 114 -2.33 8.85 11.95
C ALA A 114 -1.22 9.25 12.93
N VAL A 115 -0.38 8.29 13.30
CA VAL A 115 0.81 8.54 14.10
C VAL A 115 2.02 8.28 13.22
N ALA A 116 2.81 9.31 12.95
CA ALA A 116 4.01 9.15 12.12
C ALA A 116 5.02 8.20 12.77
N TYR A 117 5.79 7.50 11.93
CA TYR A 117 6.96 6.77 12.40
C TYR A 117 7.98 7.75 13.00
N THR A 118 8.65 7.35 14.08
CA THR A 118 9.89 8.02 14.47
C THR A 118 11.01 7.70 13.47
N ASP A 119 12.05 8.52 13.39
CA ASP A 119 13.17 8.30 12.45
C ASP A 119 13.77 6.88 12.60
N LYS A 120 13.90 6.41 13.84
CA LYS A 120 14.45 5.08 14.15
C LYS A 120 13.51 3.94 13.72
N GLU A 121 12.21 4.07 13.98
CA GLU A 121 11.24 3.06 13.54
C GLU A 121 11.13 3.03 12.02
N LEU A 122 11.19 4.21 11.39
CA LEU A 122 11.14 4.34 9.95
C LEU A 122 12.35 3.67 9.31
N GLU A 123 13.57 3.94 9.77
CA GLU A 123 14.79 3.30 9.26
C GLU A 123 14.69 1.77 9.26
N VAL A 124 14.33 1.18 10.41
CA VAL A 124 14.16 -0.27 10.57
C VAL A 124 13.06 -0.81 9.65
N THR A 125 11.93 -0.09 9.56
CA THR A 125 10.79 -0.50 8.73
C THR A 125 11.14 -0.45 7.24
N LEU A 126 11.84 0.59 6.80
CA LEU A 126 12.27 0.75 5.41
C LEU A 126 13.23 -0.35 5.00
N ASP A 127 14.22 -0.67 5.84
CA ASP A 127 15.20 -1.71 5.52
C ASP A 127 14.56 -3.09 5.39
N MET A 128 13.60 -3.42 6.26
CA MET A 128 12.81 -4.64 6.14
C MET A 128 11.98 -4.68 4.85
N LEU A 129 11.28 -3.60 4.53
CA LEU A 129 10.30 -3.59 3.42
C LEU A 129 10.96 -3.46 2.04
N LYS A 130 12.18 -2.90 1.94
CA LYS A 130 12.93 -2.80 0.67
C LYS A 130 13.12 -4.15 0.00
N GLU A 131 13.25 -5.23 0.77
CA GLU A 131 13.39 -6.59 0.24
C GLU A 131 12.18 -7.02 -0.60
N PHE A 132 11.00 -6.45 -0.34
CA PHE A 132 9.78 -6.83 -1.06
C PHE A 132 9.79 -6.30 -2.49
N ILE A 133 10.48 -5.19 -2.75
CA ILE A 133 10.39 -4.46 -4.02
C ILE A 133 11.47 -4.91 -5.01
N ASN A 134 12.51 -5.59 -4.53
CA ASN A 134 13.64 -6.02 -5.37
C ASN A 134 13.38 -7.35 -6.10
N SER A 135 12.32 -8.09 -5.76
CA SER A 135 11.98 -9.34 -6.43
C SER A 135 11.22 -9.09 -7.73
N ARG A 136 11.67 -9.71 -8.83
CA ARG A 136 10.98 -9.71 -10.12
C ARG A 136 10.08 -10.94 -10.33
N GLU A 137 9.87 -11.73 -9.28
CA GLU A 137 9.11 -12.97 -9.36
C GLU A 137 7.73 -12.78 -8.69
N TYR A 138 6.72 -12.43 -9.51
CA TYR A 138 5.29 -12.46 -9.19
C TYR A 138 4.43 -12.65 -10.45
#